data_AF-A0ABD5NL07-F1
#
_entry.id   AF-A0ABD5NL07-F1
#
_cell.length_a   1.000
_cell.length_b   1.000
_cell.length_c   1.000
_cell.angle_alpha   90.00
_cell.angle_beta   90.00
_cell.angle_gamma   90.00
#
_symmetry.space_group_name_H-M   'P 1'
#
loop_
_entity.id
_entity.type
_entity.pdbx_description
1 polymer ?
#
loop_
_entity_poly.entity_id
_entity_poly.type
_entity_poly.pdbx_seq_one_letter_code
_entity_poly.pdbx_strand_id
1 'polypeptide(L)'
;MAKLHIEGASDRPEVIKHYLDFVDRRTYSSLNGVMDDVYQETGIDLVNTKNMETTLSKLGLVNDQNRQKLTDYGRDVVEVLLYNEQLFYELLHFTYATAYHRDPSPDRAISWSYYHICDEFRRRAPADFTNVKQEVVEAVMEEADGAPDEALNDHGPLSNTSLTNYRRFIELLDPSVYQDGEVTLRSFAQKEVVLATIDHLYRTDIVSETIGYGDLLELTGDAIDSVCTILLLQEESVTDVIEHVASMDARLSIQSDYQLRVRLTDPVEINDLA
;
A
#
# COMPACT_ATOMS: atom_id res chain seq x y z
N MET A 1 3.11 -0.45 22.67
CA MET A 1 4.17 -0.16 21.70
C MET A 1 3.69 -0.39 20.27
N ALA A 2 3.51 0.70 19.53
CA ALA A 2 3.24 0.71 18.10
C ALA A 2 4.50 0.27 17.33
N LYS A 3 4.35 -0.40 16.20
CA LYS A 3 5.51 -0.91 15.45
C LYS A 3 5.66 -0.23 14.09
N LEU A 4 6.67 0.62 13.97
CA LEU A 4 7.06 1.28 12.70
C LEU A 4 7.97 0.42 11.83
N HIS A 5 8.60 -0.61 12.40
CA HIS A 5 9.57 -1.42 11.65
C HIS A 5 8.92 -2.25 10.54
N ILE A 6 9.31 -1.98 9.29
CA ILE A 6 8.99 -2.80 8.12
C ILE A 6 9.87 -4.05 8.11
N GLU A 7 9.27 -5.21 8.36
CA GLU A 7 9.97 -6.49 8.46
C GLU A 7 9.98 -7.27 7.15
N GLY A 8 11.12 -7.87 6.84
CA GLY A 8 11.22 -8.83 5.76
C GLY A 8 12.65 -9.30 5.54
N ALA A 9 12.79 -10.54 5.09
CA ALA A 9 14.00 -11.02 4.45
C ALA A 9 13.93 -10.78 2.94
N SER A 10 14.97 -11.20 2.20
CA SER A 10 14.95 -11.20 0.73
C SER A 10 13.64 -11.77 0.21
N ASP A 11 13.13 -11.19 -0.88
CA ASP A 11 11.95 -11.71 -1.59
C ASP A 11 10.63 -11.67 -0.80
N ARG A 12 10.55 -10.86 0.27
CA ARG A 12 9.35 -10.77 1.14
C ARG A 12 8.03 -10.61 0.38
N PRO A 13 7.87 -9.70 -0.61
CA PRO A 13 6.60 -9.57 -1.33
C PRO A 13 6.24 -10.83 -2.13
N GLU A 14 7.25 -11.51 -2.71
CA GLU A 14 7.08 -12.77 -3.44
C GLU A 14 6.62 -13.89 -2.51
N VAL A 15 7.24 -13.98 -1.33
CA VAL A 15 6.85 -14.94 -0.30
C VAL A 15 5.43 -14.66 0.19
N ILE A 16 5.03 -13.39 0.34
CA ILE A 16 3.66 -13.01 0.69
C ILE A 16 2.68 -13.45 -0.40
N LYS A 17 2.99 -13.21 -1.68
CA LYS A 17 2.17 -13.65 -2.82
C LYS A 17 1.87 -15.14 -2.74
N HIS A 18 2.93 -15.96 -2.66
CA HIS A 18 2.76 -17.40 -2.59
C HIS A 18 2.07 -17.87 -1.31
N TYR A 19 2.40 -17.28 -0.16
CA TYR A 19 1.71 -17.60 1.08
C TYR A 19 0.20 -17.41 0.95
N LEU A 20 -0.22 -16.23 0.47
CA LEU A 20 -1.63 -15.87 0.34
C LEU A 20 -2.35 -16.72 -0.71
N ASP A 21 -1.73 -16.98 -1.87
CA ASP A 21 -2.27 -17.86 -2.92
C ASP A 21 -2.48 -19.30 -2.43
N PHE A 22 -1.56 -19.82 -1.61
CA PHE A 22 -1.66 -21.19 -1.10
C PHE A 22 -2.76 -21.32 -0.06
N VAL A 23 -2.87 -20.38 0.89
CA VAL A 23 -3.92 -20.42 1.92
C VAL A 23 -5.32 -20.15 1.35
N ASP A 24 -5.43 -19.53 0.17
CA ASP A 24 -6.70 -19.45 -0.57
C ASP A 24 -7.10 -20.82 -1.16
N ARG A 25 -6.15 -21.49 -1.83
CA ARG A 25 -6.41 -22.73 -2.57
C ARG A 25 -6.48 -23.97 -1.70
N ARG A 26 -5.84 -23.96 -0.53
CA ARG A 26 -5.63 -25.15 0.31
C ARG A 26 -5.86 -24.82 1.78
N THR A 27 -6.23 -25.84 2.56
CA THR A 27 -6.40 -25.70 4.01
C THR A 27 -5.13 -26.09 4.74
N TYR A 28 -4.63 -25.21 5.59
CA TYR A 28 -3.45 -25.45 6.41
C TYR A 28 -3.76 -25.33 7.91
N SER A 29 -3.01 -26.08 8.71
CA SER A 29 -3.04 -26.00 10.18
C SER A 29 -1.93 -25.15 10.78
N SER A 30 -0.92 -24.76 9.98
CA SER A 30 0.23 -23.99 10.46
C SER A 30 0.98 -23.30 9.31
N LEU A 31 1.73 -22.24 9.65
CA LEU A 31 2.67 -21.56 8.76
C LEU A 31 3.63 -22.53 8.08
N ASN A 32 4.25 -23.43 8.86
CA ASN A 32 5.24 -24.38 8.34
C ASN A 32 4.65 -25.25 7.23
N GLY A 33 3.38 -25.66 7.33
CA GLY A 33 2.74 -26.42 6.27
C GLY A 33 2.56 -25.63 4.98
N VAL A 34 2.19 -24.34 5.08
CA VAL A 34 2.11 -23.45 3.90
C VAL A 34 3.49 -23.30 3.27
N MET A 35 4.48 -23.02 4.11
CA MET A 35 5.86 -22.79 3.71
C MET A 35 6.50 -24.04 3.06
N ASP A 36 6.28 -25.23 3.60
CA ASP A 36 6.79 -26.47 2.99
C ASP A 36 6.27 -26.65 1.57
N ASP A 37 4.98 -26.36 1.34
CA ASP A 37 4.35 -26.42 0.03
C ASP A 37 4.87 -25.31 -0.91
N VAL A 38 5.03 -24.08 -0.43
CA VAL A 38 5.63 -22.97 -1.20
C VAL A 38 7.05 -23.34 -1.64
N TYR A 39 7.87 -23.88 -0.74
CA TYR A 39 9.23 -24.31 -1.07
C TYR A 39 9.24 -25.42 -2.12
N GLN A 40 8.36 -26.43 -1.97
CA GLN A 40 8.25 -27.54 -2.93
C GLN A 40 7.85 -27.08 -4.33
N GLU A 41 6.98 -26.07 -4.44
CA GLU A 41 6.43 -25.62 -5.73
C GLU A 41 7.31 -24.56 -6.42
N THR A 42 7.93 -23.67 -5.64
CA THR A 42 8.65 -22.49 -6.17
C THR A 42 10.16 -22.60 -6.08
N GLY A 43 10.67 -23.45 -5.19
CA GLY A 43 12.09 -23.54 -4.87
C GLY A 43 12.64 -22.32 -4.12
N ILE A 44 11.80 -21.36 -3.73
CA ILE A 44 12.19 -20.18 -2.95
C ILE A 44 12.61 -20.65 -1.57
N ASP A 45 13.91 -20.53 -1.24
CA ASP A 45 14.41 -20.82 0.09
C ASP A 45 13.79 -19.82 1.07
N LEU A 46 13.04 -20.35 2.04
CA LEU A 46 12.17 -19.55 2.88
C LEU A 46 12.97 -18.91 4.00
N VAL A 47 13.75 -17.90 3.63
CA VAL A 47 14.51 -17.11 4.58
C VAL A 47 13.54 -16.27 5.40
N ASN A 48 13.34 -16.68 6.66
CA ASN A 48 12.78 -15.87 7.74
C ASN A 48 11.39 -15.23 7.46
N THR A 49 10.34 -16.05 7.55
CA THR A 49 8.92 -15.63 7.60
C THR A 49 8.51 -15.00 8.93
N LYS A 50 9.47 -14.66 9.81
CA LYS A 50 9.18 -14.10 11.14
C LYS A 50 8.23 -12.92 11.02
N ASN A 51 7.19 -12.98 11.86
CA ASN A 51 6.14 -11.98 11.99
C ASN A 51 5.35 -11.68 10.70
N MET A 52 5.57 -12.40 9.60
CA MET A 52 4.87 -12.17 8.33
C MET A 52 3.36 -12.30 8.51
N GLU A 53 2.90 -13.42 9.05
CA GLU A 53 1.48 -13.67 9.28
C GLU A 53 0.89 -12.63 10.23
N THR A 54 1.63 -12.22 11.26
CA THR A 54 1.20 -11.16 12.17
C THR A 54 0.99 -9.84 11.42
N THR A 55 1.91 -9.46 10.53
CA THR A 55 1.79 -8.25 9.71
C THR A 55 0.62 -8.37 8.74
N LEU A 56 0.48 -9.50 8.03
CA LEU A 56 -0.65 -9.73 7.11
C LEU A 56 -2.01 -9.66 7.82
N SER A 57 -2.06 -10.15 9.06
CA SER A 57 -3.24 -10.08 9.92
C SER A 57 -3.62 -8.63 10.24
N LYS A 58 -2.63 -7.82 10.66
CA LYS A 58 -2.79 -6.40 10.97
C LYS A 58 -3.19 -5.55 9.76
N LEU A 59 -2.71 -5.95 8.58
CA LEU A 59 -3.12 -5.36 7.30
C LEU A 59 -4.53 -5.81 6.86
N GLY A 60 -5.16 -6.74 7.58
CA GLY A 60 -6.48 -7.25 7.28
C GLY A 60 -6.54 -8.21 6.11
N LEU A 61 -5.42 -8.82 5.70
CA LEU A 61 -5.35 -9.81 4.62
C LEU A 61 -5.65 -11.24 5.11
N VAL A 62 -5.30 -11.55 6.36
CA VAL A 62 -5.61 -12.85 6.98
C VAL A 62 -6.30 -12.66 8.32
N ASN A 63 -6.98 -13.69 8.80
CA ASN A 63 -7.75 -13.63 10.03
C ASN A 63 -6.83 -13.68 11.28
N ASP A 64 -7.09 -12.79 12.25
CA ASP A 64 -6.34 -12.70 13.51
C ASP A 64 -6.33 -13.99 14.35
N GLN A 65 -7.43 -14.73 14.35
CA GLN A 65 -7.58 -15.97 15.11
C GLN A 65 -7.03 -17.19 14.36
N ASN A 66 -7.05 -17.14 13.02
CA ASN A 66 -6.50 -18.18 12.16
C ASN A 66 -5.90 -17.56 10.91
N ARG A 67 -4.58 -17.31 10.97
CA ARG A 67 -3.84 -16.61 9.92
C ARG A 67 -3.67 -17.43 8.63
N GLN A 68 -4.09 -18.70 8.63
CA GLN A 68 -4.12 -19.56 7.44
C GLN A 68 -5.46 -19.45 6.72
N LYS A 69 -6.27 -18.46 7.07
CA LYS A 69 -7.51 -18.11 6.39
C LYS A 69 -7.46 -16.65 5.99
N LEU A 70 -7.75 -16.39 4.72
CA LEU A 70 -7.95 -15.05 4.22
C LEU A 70 -9.19 -14.42 4.87
N THR A 71 -9.14 -13.10 5.05
CA THR A 71 -10.35 -12.29 5.21
C THR A 71 -11.05 -12.13 3.85
N ASP A 72 -12.21 -11.49 3.80
CA ASP A 72 -12.85 -11.16 2.52
C ASP A 72 -11.95 -10.22 1.70
N TYR A 73 -11.43 -9.15 2.31
CA TYR A 73 -10.46 -8.26 1.67
C TYR A 73 -9.20 -8.99 1.17
N GLY A 74 -8.66 -9.92 1.97
CA GLY A 74 -7.50 -10.71 1.58
C GLY A 74 -7.79 -11.65 0.41
N ARG A 75 -9.01 -12.21 0.34
CA ARG A 75 -9.43 -13.02 -0.81
C ARG A 75 -9.49 -12.15 -2.06
N ASP A 76 -10.12 -10.98 -1.99
CA ASP A 76 -10.22 -10.09 -3.13
C ASP A 76 -8.84 -9.69 -3.68
N VAL A 77 -7.88 -9.39 -2.79
CA VAL A 77 -6.49 -9.09 -3.18
C VAL A 77 -5.81 -10.28 -3.85
N VAL A 78 -6.09 -11.51 -3.44
CA VAL A 78 -5.46 -12.73 -3.98
C VAL A 78 -6.10 -13.18 -5.29
N GLU A 79 -7.42 -13.03 -5.43
CA GLU A 79 -8.15 -13.39 -6.64
C GLU A 79 -7.58 -12.68 -7.88
N VAL A 80 -6.94 -11.52 -7.71
CA VAL A 80 -6.28 -10.81 -8.81
C VAL A 80 -5.16 -11.58 -9.48
N LEU A 81 -4.53 -12.52 -8.76
CA LEU A 81 -3.49 -13.39 -9.30
C LEU A 81 -4.00 -14.30 -10.44
N LEU A 82 -5.32 -14.51 -10.54
CA LEU A 82 -5.92 -15.30 -11.61
C LEU A 82 -5.82 -14.64 -13.00
N TYR A 83 -5.62 -13.31 -13.05
CA TYR A 83 -5.65 -12.55 -14.31
C TYR A 83 -4.55 -11.49 -14.43
N ASN A 84 -4.06 -10.92 -13.33
CA ASN A 84 -3.01 -9.90 -13.35
C ASN A 84 -2.11 -10.00 -12.09
N GLU A 85 -1.00 -10.71 -12.23
CA GLU A 85 0.01 -10.83 -11.17
C GLU A 85 0.61 -9.47 -10.77
N GLN A 86 0.78 -8.56 -11.72
CA GLN A 86 1.33 -7.24 -11.43
C GLN A 86 0.40 -6.40 -10.55
N LEU A 87 -0.92 -6.52 -10.76
CA LEU A 87 -1.92 -5.84 -9.94
C LEU A 87 -1.88 -6.32 -8.48
N PHE A 88 -1.48 -7.55 -8.20
CA PHE A 88 -1.30 -8.03 -6.83
C PHE A 88 -0.27 -7.19 -6.06
N TYR A 89 0.89 -6.90 -6.66
CA TYR A 89 1.91 -6.10 -5.98
C TYR A 89 1.48 -4.65 -5.79
N GLU A 90 0.75 -4.09 -6.76
CA GLU A 90 0.14 -2.78 -6.62
C GLU A 90 -0.86 -2.72 -5.47
N LEU A 91 -1.76 -3.71 -5.36
CA LEU A 91 -2.73 -3.80 -4.26
C LEU A 91 -2.06 -4.08 -2.92
N LEU A 92 -0.97 -4.83 -2.90
CA LEU A 92 -0.17 -5.05 -1.70
C LEU A 92 0.46 -3.74 -1.23
N HIS A 93 1.10 -2.98 -2.13
CA HIS A 93 1.63 -1.65 -1.85
C HIS A 93 0.54 -0.70 -1.32
N PHE A 94 -0.58 -0.63 -2.04
CA PHE A 94 -1.74 0.16 -1.65
C PHE A 94 -2.27 -0.22 -0.26
N THR A 95 -2.34 -1.52 0.06
CA THR A 95 -2.75 -2.01 1.39
C THR A 95 -1.79 -1.52 2.46
N TYR A 96 -0.48 -1.61 2.23
CA TYR A 96 0.52 -1.07 3.16
C TYR A 96 0.38 0.45 3.33
N ALA A 97 0.17 1.21 2.26
CA ALA A 97 0.08 2.66 2.29
C ALA A 97 -1.21 3.21 2.94
N THR A 98 -2.29 2.42 2.95
CA THR A 98 -3.63 2.94 3.34
C THR A 98 -4.20 2.33 4.61
N ALA A 99 -3.72 1.18 5.07
CA ALA A 99 -4.38 0.46 6.17
C ALA A 99 -4.42 1.25 7.49
N TYR A 100 -3.43 2.10 7.78
CA TYR A 100 -3.47 2.94 8.98
C TYR A 100 -4.58 3.98 8.91
N HIS A 101 -4.68 4.74 7.82
CA HIS A 101 -5.67 5.82 7.68
C HIS A 101 -7.11 5.30 7.66
N ARG A 102 -7.33 4.04 7.26
CA ARG A 102 -8.65 3.40 7.30
C ARG A 102 -9.10 3.05 8.72
N ASP A 103 -8.16 2.65 9.58
CA ASP A 103 -8.45 2.23 10.96
C ASP A 103 -7.20 2.44 11.84
N PRO A 104 -6.96 3.70 12.27
CA PRO A 104 -5.76 4.09 13.02
C PRO A 104 -5.63 3.30 14.31
N SER A 105 -4.50 2.61 14.47
CA SER A 105 -4.20 1.85 15.68
C SER A 105 -2.71 1.54 15.80
N PRO A 106 -2.21 1.25 17.02
CA PRO A 106 -0.82 0.82 17.22
C PRO A 106 -0.47 -0.44 16.41
N ASP A 107 -1.47 -1.26 16.10
CA ASP A 107 -1.31 -2.48 15.33
C ASP A 107 -1.00 -2.21 13.86
N ARG A 108 -1.50 -1.10 13.32
CA ARG A 108 -1.28 -0.68 11.93
C ARG A 108 -0.20 0.39 11.76
N ALA A 109 0.52 0.74 12.81
CA ALA A 109 1.58 1.76 12.75
C ALA A 109 2.69 1.45 11.72
N ILE A 110 2.84 0.19 11.30
CA ILE A 110 3.71 -0.18 10.18
C ILE A 110 3.25 0.47 8.87
N SER A 111 1.93 0.53 8.64
CA SER A 111 1.32 1.19 7.48
C SER A 111 1.46 2.70 7.56
N TRP A 112 1.36 3.27 8.76
CA TRP A 112 1.67 4.68 8.98
C TRP A 112 3.11 4.99 8.55
N SER A 113 4.09 4.25 9.06
CA SER A 113 5.49 4.46 8.67
C SER A 113 5.72 4.19 7.18
N TYR A 114 5.01 3.23 6.58
CA TYR A 114 5.12 2.93 5.16
C TYR A 114 4.66 4.13 4.31
N TYR A 115 3.51 4.70 4.64
CA TYR A 115 2.98 5.91 3.99
C TYR A 115 3.95 7.09 4.12
N HIS A 116 4.46 7.37 5.31
CA HIS A 116 5.39 8.49 5.51
C HIS A 116 6.76 8.25 4.85
N ILE A 117 7.22 7.00 4.72
CA ILE A 117 8.38 6.68 3.89
C ILE A 117 8.09 6.98 2.41
N CYS A 118 6.90 6.64 1.90
CA CYS A 118 6.48 6.99 0.53
C CYS A 118 6.50 8.50 0.32
N ASP A 119 5.94 9.27 1.25
CA ASP A 119 5.87 10.72 1.18
C ASP A 119 7.27 11.37 1.19
N GLU A 120 8.17 10.89 2.06
CA GLU A 120 9.54 11.39 2.15
C GLU A 120 10.35 11.10 0.88
N PHE A 121 10.15 9.94 0.25
CA PHE A 121 10.76 9.66 -1.06
C PHE A 121 10.13 10.48 -2.17
N ARG A 122 8.80 10.67 -2.14
CA ARG A 122 8.09 11.51 -3.12
C ARG A 122 8.60 12.94 -3.13
N ARG A 123 8.79 13.55 -1.96
CA ARG A 123 9.33 14.92 -1.84
C ARG A 123 10.78 15.06 -2.31
N ARG A 124 11.55 13.97 -2.27
CA ARG A 124 12.98 13.96 -2.64
C ARG A 124 13.24 13.47 -4.05
N ALA A 125 12.27 12.84 -4.70
CA ALA A 125 12.46 12.20 -5.98
C ALA A 125 12.84 13.22 -7.09
N PRO A 126 13.80 12.88 -7.98
CA PRO A 126 14.61 11.67 -7.99
C PRO A 126 15.65 11.66 -6.84
N ALA A 127 15.81 10.52 -6.17
CA ALA A 127 16.69 10.39 -5.01
C ALA A 127 17.55 9.12 -5.02
N ASP A 128 18.87 9.26 -4.82
CA ASP A 128 19.74 8.12 -4.54
C ASP A 128 19.33 7.48 -3.21
N PHE A 129 18.81 6.25 -3.29
CA PHE A 129 18.24 5.56 -2.15
C PHE A 129 19.26 5.39 -1.02
N THR A 130 20.49 5.02 -1.33
CA THR A 130 21.50 4.71 -0.29
C THR A 130 21.88 5.97 0.48
N ASN A 131 22.00 7.10 -0.23
CA ASN A 131 22.43 8.37 0.36
C ASN A 131 21.36 8.98 1.28
N VAL A 132 20.07 8.91 0.90
CA VAL A 132 18.99 9.59 1.65
C VAL A 132 18.36 8.73 2.74
N LYS A 133 18.67 7.43 2.81
CA LYS A 133 18.05 6.46 3.74
C LYS A 133 18.00 6.93 5.20
N GLN A 134 19.13 7.43 5.71
CA GLN A 134 19.20 7.85 7.11
C GLN A 134 18.35 9.10 7.37
N GLU A 135 18.36 10.06 6.45
CA GLU A 135 17.54 11.28 6.53
C GLU A 135 16.05 10.95 6.48
N VAL A 136 15.64 9.99 5.65
CA VAL A 136 14.24 9.51 5.60
C VAL A 136 13.85 8.83 6.91
N VAL A 137 14.73 8.01 7.51
CA VAL A 137 14.47 7.41 8.82
C VAL A 137 14.27 8.48 9.89
N GLU A 138 15.16 9.48 9.92
CA GLU A 138 15.10 10.57 10.90
C GLU A 138 13.84 11.41 10.74
N ALA A 139 13.48 11.78 9.51
CA ALA A 139 12.27 12.56 9.24
C ALA A 139 10.98 11.82 9.63
N VAL A 140 10.87 10.53 9.31
CA VAL A 140 9.69 9.73 9.68
C VAL A 140 9.61 9.51 11.20
N MET A 141 10.74 9.40 11.88
CA MET A 141 10.78 9.31 13.34
C MET A 141 10.40 10.64 14.01
N GLU A 142 10.88 11.77 13.49
CA GLU A 142 10.51 13.11 13.97
C GLU A 142 9.01 13.37 13.79
N GLU A 143 8.44 12.95 12.66
CA GLU A 143 7.00 13.01 12.42
C GLU A 143 6.23 12.12 13.40
N ALA A 144 6.73 10.92 13.72
CA ALA A 144 6.10 10.02 14.68
C ALA A 144 6.15 10.57 16.11
N ASP A 145 7.27 11.17 16.51
CA ASP A 145 7.46 11.79 17.83
C ASP A 145 6.54 13.03 18.01
N GLY A 146 6.24 13.72 16.91
CA GLY A 146 5.39 14.92 16.86
C GLY A 146 3.90 14.64 16.62
N ALA A 147 3.53 13.41 16.25
CA ALA A 147 2.16 13.07 15.87
C ALA A 147 1.19 13.21 17.06
N PRO A 148 0.04 13.87 16.88
CA PRO A 148 -0.97 14.00 17.94
C PRO A 148 -1.75 12.70 18.20
N ASP A 149 -1.50 11.65 17.42
CA ASP A 149 -2.26 10.40 17.45
C ASP A 149 -1.83 9.50 18.63
N GLU A 150 -2.79 9.16 19.48
CA GLU A 150 -2.54 8.29 20.64
C GLU A 150 -2.00 6.91 20.25
N ALA A 151 -2.32 6.44 19.05
CA ALA A 151 -1.80 5.17 18.53
C ALA A 151 -0.28 5.16 18.36
N LEU A 152 0.36 6.34 18.30
CA LEU A 152 1.80 6.50 18.09
C LEU A 152 2.58 6.93 19.35
N ASN A 153 1.91 7.28 20.44
CA ASN A 153 2.53 7.75 21.70
C ASN A 153 3.67 6.86 22.27
N ASP A 154 3.68 5.57 21.92
CA ASP A 154 4.72 4.60 22.30
C ASP A 154 5.19 3.86 21.04
N HIS A 155 5.73 4.58 20.06
CA HIS A 155 6.20 3.97 18.82
C HIS A 155 7.60 3.35 18.96
N GLY A 156 7.76 2.17 18.37
CA GLY A 156 9.05 1.50 18.24
C GLY A 156 9.95 2.17 17.20
N PRO A 157 11.24 1.79 17.14
CA PRO A 157 12.19 2.42 16.25
C PRO A 157 11.95 2.06 14.78
N LEU A 158 12.19 3.01 13.89
CA LEU A 158 12.46 2.80 12.47
C LEU A 158 13.97 2.71 12.25
N SER A 159 14.39 2.02 11.18
CA SER A 159 15.81 1.80 10.88
C SER A 159 16.07 1.65 9.38
N ASN A 160 17.33 1.79 8.98
CA ASN A 160 17.78 1.56 7.60
C ASN A 160 17.45 0.16 7.07
N THR A 161 17.33 -0.85 7.94
CA THR A 161 16.87 -2.19 7.55
C THR A 161 15.41 -2.15 7.09
N SER A 162 14.58 -1.37 7.77
CA SER A 162 13.17 -1.16 7.40
C SER A 162 13.07 -0.56 6.00
N LEU A 163 13.89 0.44 5.68
CA LEU A 163 13.91 1.03 4.35
C LEU A 163 14.38 0.02 3.30
N THR A 164 15.41 -0.78 3.57
CA THR A 164 15.80 -1.88 2.66
C THR A 164 14.64 -2.84 2.40
N ASN A 165 13.81 -3.11 3.41
CA ASN A 165 12.63 -3.97 3.25
C ASN A 165 11.51 -3.27 2.49
N TYR A 166 11.25 -1.99 2.76
CA TYR A 166 10.34 -1.13 2.00
C TYR A 166 10.66 -1.13 0.50
N ARG A 167 11.93 -0.98 0.16
CA ARG A 167 12.43 -0.97 -1.23
C ARG A 167 11.93 -2.18 -2.03
N ARG A 168 11.87 -3.35 -1.39
CA ARG A 168 11.43 -4.61 -2.04
C ARG A 168 9.99 -4.55 -2.54
N PHE A 169 9.15 -3.72 -1.93
CA PHE A 169 7.76 -3.55 -2.38
C PHE A 169 7.69 -2.58 -3.56
N ILE A 170 8.42 -1.47 -3.52
CA ILE A 170 8.36 -0.45 -4.57
C ILE A 170 9.12 -0.82 -5.85
N GLU A 171 10.11 -1.72 -5.76
CA GLU A 171 10.82 -2.24 -6.93
C GLU A 171 9.96 -3.19 -7.78
N LEU A 172 8.84 -3.66 -7.25
CA LEU A 172 7.87 -4.54 -7.93
C LEU A 172 6.67 -3.79 -8.48
N LEU A 173 6.61 -2.45 -8.38
CA LEU A 173 5.54 -1.67 -8.99
C LEU A 173 5.72 -1.56 -10.50
N ASP A 174 4.62 -1.28 -11.22
CA ASP A 174 4.65 -1.08 -12.67
C ASP A 174 3.93 0.23 -13.05
N PRO A 175 4.65 1.24 -13.58
CA PRO A 175 6.11 1.30 -13.75
C PRO A 175 6.89 1.26 -12.43
N SER A 176 8.09 0.68 -12.46
CA SER A 176 8.93 0.58 -11.25
C SER A 176 9.35 1.96 -10.74
N VAL A 177 9.27 2.12 -9.42
CA VAL A 177 9.65 3.36 -8.69
C VAL A 177 11.09 3.28 -8.18
N TYR A 178 11.76 2.13 -8.36
CA TYR A 178 13.16 1.95 -7.98
C TYR A 178 13.95 1.30 -9.11
N GLN A 179 14.92 2.04 -9.64
CA GLN A 179 15.79 1.56 -10.71
C GLN A 179 17.23 2.05 -10.50
N ASP A 180 18.21 1.16 -10.68
CA ASP A 180 19.64 1.47 -10.65
C ASP A 180 20.13 2.22 -9.39
N GLY A 181 19.48 2.01 -8.24
CA GLY A 181 19.84 2.66 -6.98
C GLY A 181 19.06 3.92 -6.66
N GLU A 182 18.27 4.42 -7.60
CA GLU A 182 17.49 5.65 -7.50
C GLU A 182 16.00 5.37 -7.31
N VAL A 183 15.33 6.20 -6.53
CA VAL A 183 13.87 6.25 -6.43
C VAL A 183 13.34 7.36 -7.34
N THR A 184 12.47 7.01 -8.28
CA THR A 184 11.85 7.92 -9.25
C THR A 184 10.34 7.74 -9.25
N LEU A 185 9.58 8.85 -9.28
CA LEU A 185 8.13 8.79 -9.32
C LEU A 185 7.64 8.35 -10.70
N ARG A 186 6.57 7.56 -10.72
CA ARG A 186 5.93 7.10 -11.96
C ARG A 186 5.02 8.18 -12.54
N SER A 187 4.79 8.13 -13.85
CA SER A 187 3.85 9.01 -14.55
C SER A 187 2.50 8.35 -14.86
N PHE A 188 2.34 7.09 -14.45
CA PHE A 188 1.13 6.30 -14.68
C PHE A 188 0.91 5.31 -13.54
N ALA A 189 -0.35 4.97 -13.26
CA ALA A 189 -0.73 3.89 -12.36
C ALA A 189 -1.92 3.13 -12.94
N GLN A 190 -2.03 1.84 -12.62
CA GLN A 190 -3.12 0.99 -13.12
C GLN A 190 -4.49 1.50 -12.63
N LYS A 191 -5.50 1.40 -13.52
CA LYS A 191 -6.87 1.91 -13.32
C LYS A 191 -7.45 1.47 -11.98
N GLU A 192 -7.25 0.20 -11.65
CA GLU A 192 -7.72 -0.47 -10.45
C GLU A 192 -7.21 0.22 -9.17
N VAL A 193 -5.92 0.53 -9.14
CA VAL A 193 -5.24 1.13 -7.98
C VAL A 193 -5.59 2.62 -7.88
N VAL A 194 -5.77 3.29 -9.01
CA VAL A 194 -6.26 4.68 -9.05
C VAL A 194 -7.67 4.75 -8.47
N LEU A 195 -8.59 3.88 -8.90
CA LEU A 195 -9.94 3.80 -8.36
C LEU A 195 -9.94 3.50 -6.85
N ALA A 196 -9.13 2.53 -6.41
CA ALA A 196 -8.97 2.21 -4.99
C ALA A 196 -8.41 3.39 -4.18
N THR A 197 -7.51 4.19 -4.77
CA THR A 197 -6.95 5.39 -4.15
C THR A 197 -7.98 6.50 -4.03
N ILE A 198 -8.78 6.75 -5.07
CA ILE A 198 -9.87 7.72 -4.99
C ILE A 198 -10.91 7.27 -3.96
N ASP A 199 -11.32 5.99 -4.00
CA ASP A 199 -12.21 5.41 -2.99
C ASP A 199 -11.68 5.58 -1.56
N HIS A 200 -10.36 5.40 -1.36
CA HIS A 200 -9.73 5.64 -0.06
C HIS A 200 -9.92 7.08 0.44
N LEU A 201 -9.85 8.09 -0.44
CA LEU A 201 -10.11 9.48 -0.06
C LEU A 201 -11.57 9.71 0.37
N TYR A 202 -12.53 8.98 -0.22
CA TYR A 202 -13.95 9.04 0.19
C TYR A 202 -14.21 8.32 1.52
N ARG A 203 -13.39 7.33 1.87
CA ARG A 203 -13.57 6.52 3.09
C ARG A 203 -12.82 7.06 4.31
N THR A 204 -12.03 8.11 4.16
CA THR A 204 -11.18 8.62 5.22
C THR A 204 -11.30 10.12 5.39
N ASP A 205 -11.07 10.57 6.61
CA ASP A 205 -11.14 11.98 6.97
C ASP A 205 -9.89 12.77 6.53
N ILE A 206 -9.02 12.17 5.70
CA ILE A 206 -7.80 12.82 5.18
C ILE A 206 -8.14 14.11 4.44
N VAL A 207 -9.22 14.09 3.64
CA VAL A 207 -9.59 15.23 2.78
C VAL A 207 -10.89 15.90 3.23
N SER A 208 -11.84 15.14 3.77
CA SER A 208 -13.08 15.71 4.30
C SER A 208 -13.82 14.72 5.21
N GLU A 209 -14.18 15.17 6.41
CA GLU A 209 -15.02 14.41 7.37
C GLU A 209 -16.48 14.22 6.90
N THR A 210 -16.89 14.86 5.79
CA THR A 210 -18.31 14.96 5.42
C THR A 210 -18.62 14.56 3.98
N ILE A 211 -17.62 14.18 3.19
CA ILE A 211 -17.84 13.86 1.78
C ILE A 211 -18.45 12.46 1.63
N GLY A 212 -19.60 12.36 0.96
CA GLY A 212 -20.24 11.10 0.63
C GLY A 212 -19.97 10.68 -0.81
N TYR A 213 -20.13 9.39 -1.11
CA TYR A 213 -20.19 8.92 -2.50
C TYR A 213 -21.29 9.68 -3.27
N GLY A 214 -20.97 10.08 -4.49
CA GLY A 214 -21.80 10.94 -5.34
C GLY A 214 -21.51 12.45 -5.18
N ASP A 215 -20.82 12.88 -4.11
CA ASP A 215 -20.38 14.26 -3.96
C ASP A 215 -19.11 14.53 -4.80
N LEU A 216 -18.89 15.80 -5.16
CA LEU A 216 -17.66 16.22 -5.83
C LEU A 216 -16.55 16.41 -4.80
N LEU A 217 -15.49 15.62 -4.95
CA LEU A 217 -14.23 15.76 -4.23
C LEU A 217 -13.30 16.66 -5.03
N GLU A 218 -12.87 17.77 -4.43
CA GLU A 218 -11.85 18.63 -5.03
C GLU A 218 -10.46 18.06 -4.74
N LEU A 219 -9.68 17.82 -5.80
CA LEU A 219 -8.32 17.31 -5.69
C LEU A 219 -7.35 18.49 -5.62
N THR A 220 -7.08 18.96 -4.39
CA THR A 220 -6.14 20.04 -4.10
C THR A 220 -5.37 19.74 -2.82
N GLY A 221 -4.15 20.28 -2.69
CA GLY A 221 -3.35 20.20 -1.46
C GLY A 221 -3.20 18.76 -0.98
N ASP A 222 -3.68 18.50 0.24
CA ASP A 222 -3.61 17.20 0.92
C ASP A 222 -4.19 16.04 0.10
N ALA A 223 -5.22 16.29 -0.72
CA ALA A 223 -5.80 15.27 -1.59
C ALA A 223 -4.83 14.84 -2.69
N ILE A 224 -4.17 15.81 -3.35
CA ILE A 224 -3.15 15.55 -4.36
C ILE A 224 -1.95 14.87 -3.72
N ASP A 225 -1.48 15.39 -2.57
CA ASP A 225 -0.35 14.80 -1.85
C ASP A 225 -0.64 13.34 -1.45
N SER A 226 -1.87 13.03 -1.04
CA SER A 226 -2.29 11.66 -0.73
C SER A 226 -2.29 10.76 -1.97
N VAL A 227 -2.85 11.23 -3.09
CA VAL A 227 -2.83 10.48 -4.36
C VAL A 227 -1.38 10.22 -4.80
N CYS A 228 -0.55 11.26 -4.82
CA CYS A 228 0.85 11.16 -5.21
C CYS A 228 1.66 10.27 -4.25
N THR A 229 1.34 10.25 -2.96
CA THR A 229 2.03 9.43 -1.96
C THR A 229 1.63 7.96 -2.07
N ILE A 230 0.33 7.66 -2.12
CA ILE A 230 -0.19 6.30 -2.23
C ILE A 230 0.18 5.68 -3.56
N LEU A 231 0.19 6.47 -4.64
CA LEU A 231 0.54 5.98 -5.95
C LEU A 231 2.00 6.20 -6.29
N LEU A 232 2.84 6.86 -5.48
CA LEU A 232 4.20 7.26 -5.87
C LEU A 232 4.24 7.92 -7.27
N LEU A 233 3.23 8.75 -7.55
CA LEU A 233 2.98 9.39 -8.84
C LEU A 233 3.58 10.80 -8.88
N GLN A 234 4.07 11.20 -10.05
CA GLN A 234 4.42 12.58 -10.36
C GLN A 234 3.16 13.46 -10.28
N GLU A 235 3.26 14.61 -9.60
CA GLU A 235 2.12 15.51 -9.39
C GLU A 235 1.53 15.99 -10.71
N GLU A 236 2.39 16.32 -11.69
CA GLU A 236 1.99 16.73 -13.03
C GLU A 236 1.21 15.66 -13.79
N SER A 237 1.32 14.38 -13.39
CA SER A 237 0.64 13.26 -14.05
C SER A 237 -0.73 12.95 -13.44
N VAL A 238 -1.08 13.52 -12.27
CA VAL A 238 -2.32 13.21 -11.55
C VAL A 238 -3.55 13.45 -12.42
N THR A 239 -3.60 14.59 -13.10
CA THR A 239 -4.76 14.95 -13.93
C THR A 239 -4.93 13.96 -15.07
N ASP A 240 -3.89 13.73 -15.88
CA ASP A 240 -3.95 12.84 -17.04
C ASP A 240 -4.32 11.40 -16.64
N VAL A 241 -3.77 10.90 -15.53
CA VAL A 241 -4.08 9.55 -15.02
C VAL A 241 -5.55 9.44 -14.59
N ILE A 242 -6.06 10.42 -13.86
CA ILE A 242 -7.45 10.42 -13.39
C ILE A 242 -8.43 10.56 -14.56
N GLU A 243 -8.15 11.45 -15.51
CA GLU A 243 -8.97 11.61 -16.72
C GLU A 243 -8.99 10.33 -17.55
N HIS A 244 -7.84 9.66 -17.69
CA HIS A 244 -7.75 8.37 -18.37
C HIS A 244 -8.64 7.32 -17.69
N VAL A 245 -8.56 7.19 -16.36
CA VAL A 245 -9.38 6.22 -15.61
C VAL A 245 -10.88 6.55 -15.69
N ALA A 246 -11.25 7.82 -15.57
CA ALA A 246 -12.64 8.26 -15.72
C ALA A 246 -13.20 8.00 -17.13
N SER A 247 -12.35 7.96 -18.16
CA SER A 247 -12.76 7.58 -19.51
C SER A 247 -13.04 6.08 -19.67
N MET A 248 -12.54 5.25 -18.76
CA MET A 248 -12.63 3.79 -18.80
C MET A 248 -13.65 3.21 -17.81
N ASP A 249 -13.94 3.92 -16.71
CA ASP A 249 -14.82 3.44 -15.65
C ASP A 249 -15.91 4.45 -15.30
N ALA A 250 -17.17 4.06 -15.52
CA ALA A 250 -18.33 4.94 -15.34
C ALA A 250 -18.60 5.34 -13.87
N ARG A 251 -18.00 4.65 -12.89
CA ARG A 251 -18.12 5.00 -11.47
C ARG A 251 -17.39 6.31 -11.16
N LEU A 252 -16.32 6.61 -11.89
CA LEU A 252 -15.52 7.81 -11.73
C LEU A 252 -15.90 8.83 -12.80
N SER A 253 -16.36 10.00 -12.36
CA SER A 253 -16.62 11.14 -13.25
C SER A 253 -15.78 12.34 -12.83
N ILE A 254 -15.41 13.16 -13.82
CA ILE A 254 -14.59 14.35 -13.61
C ILE A 254 -15.39 15.62 -13.91
N GLN A 255 -15.08 16.67 -13.15
CA GLN A 255 -15.42 18.03 -13.50
C GLN A 255 -14.13 18.85 -13.45
N SER A 256 -13.70 19.35 -14.61
CA SER A 256 -12.47 20.13 -14.75
C SER A 256 -12.84 21.57 -15.15
N ASP A 257 -13.09 22.41 -14.15
CA ASP A 257 -13.30 23.85 -14.30
C ASP A 257 -12.23 24.63 -13.51
N TYR A 258 -11.02 24.74 -14.08
CA TYR A 258 -9.80 25.33 -13.48
C TYR A 258 -9.20 24.56 -12.30
N GLN A 259 -9.96 23.66 -11.68
CA GLN A 259 -9.53 22.72 -10.64
C GLN A 259 -10.07 21.33 -10.98
N LEU A 260 -9.30 20.29 -10.67
CA LEU A 260 -9.73 18.91 -10.89
C LEU A 260 -10.66 18.48 -9.74
N ARG A 261 -11.92 18.20 -10.08
CA ARG A 261 -12.87 17.58 -9.15
C ARG A 261 -13.25 16.21 -9.67
N VAL A 262 -13.31 15.24 -8.77
CA VAL A 262 -13.74 13.87 -9.06
C VAL A 262 -15.04 13.57 -8.33
N ARG A 263 -15.84 12.69 -8.91
CA ARG A 263 -17.02 12.12 -8.26
C ARG A 263 -16.97 10.61 -8.44
N LEU A 264 -16.94 9.90 -7.33
CA LEU A 264 -17.09 8.45 -7.27
C LEU A 264 -18.52 8.12 -6.83
N THR A 265 -19.28 7.37 -7.64
CA THR A 265 -20.71 7.11 -7.37
C THR A 265 -20.96 6.07 -6.30
N ASP A 266 -20.07 5.08 -6.19
CA ASP A 266 -20.23 3.91 -5.34
C ASP A 266 -18.87 3.47 -4.77
N PRO A 267 -18.85 2.76 -3.62
CA PRO A 267 -17.63 2.13 -3.12
C PRO A 267 -16.98 1.24 -4.15
N VAL A 268 -15.65 1.26 -4.20
CA VAL A 268 -14.87 0.35 -5.05
C VAL A 268 -14.51 -0.90 -4.26
N GLU A 269 -15.05 -2.05 -4.63
CA GLU A 269 -14.58 -3.35 -4.16
C GLU A 269 -13.48 -3.88 -5.09
N ILE A 270 -12.47 -4.56 -4.55
CA ILE A 270 -11.35 -5.07 -5.37
C ILE A 270 -11.84 -6.09 -6.40
N ASN A 271 -12.89 -6.86 -6.10
CA ASN A 271 -13.51 -7.77 -7.07
C ASN A 271 -14.16 -7.04 -8.25
N ASP A 272 -14.58 -5.78 -8.07
CA ASP A 272 -15.12 -4.95 -9.15
C ASP A 272 -14.03 -4.30 -10.02
N LEU A 273 -12.75 -4.57 -9.71
CA LEU A 273 -11.59 -4.09 -10.42
C LEU A 273 -11.02 -5.14 -11.39
N ALA A 274 -11.47 -6.40 -11.26
CA ALA A 274 -11.11 -7.59 -12.04
C ALA A 274 -11.77 -7.65 -13.44
#